data_AF-A0A1Q3D131-F1
#
_entry.id   AF-A0A1Q3D131-F1
#
_cell.length_a   1.000
_cell.length_b   1.000
_cell.length_c   1.000
_cell.angle_alpha   90.00
_cell.angle_beta   90.00
_cell.angle_gamma   90.00
#
_symmetry.space_group_name_H-M   'P 1'
#
loop_
_entity.id
_entity.type
_entity.pdbx_description
1 polymer ?
#
loop_
_entity_poly.entity_id
_entity_poly.type
_entity_poly.pdbx_seq_one_letter_code
_entity_poly.pdbx_strand_id
1 'polypeptide(L)'
;MEAAQVEPASSVENQTVEEPPSMKFTWTIDNFTRLNTKKHYSDVFVVGGYKWRILIFPKGNDVDHLSVYLDVADSPTLPHGWSRYAQFSLSIASQIHKKYSIRNDTQHQFNAQENDWGFTSFVPLGDLYDPSRGFLVNDTVIIKANVIVPMANTAAASSQELTGSTTQLNPTPELIGKPIATPATARISSIPEVEDIDAISVDELDVFSLQNLCSGISSSLTPSVLSLQSSFSPSEEEIELALKQIMKGLQTLSDIDELSGITTHQKADILSLAEKFETLSSHVNRVIKAKDDLARKEMLKSTLDQNLRSSVADFTVKKAEIGQVEQEIQELKDKLYVAENKKATLATETKEIYKGSLLKKKELDGLNMELTNYIENIRLRNK
;
A
#
# COMPACT_ATOMS: atom_id res chain seq x y z
N MET A 1 43.46 59.66 -22.65
CA MET A 1 42.22 60.42 -22.42
C MET A 1 41.14 59.70 -23.26
N GLU A 2 40.28 58.86 -22.68
CA GLU A 2 39.18 59.23 -21.75
C GLU A 2 37.97 59.68 -22.61
N ALA A 3 37.00 58.78 -22.88
CA ALA A 3 35.76 58.55 -22.12
C ALA A 3 34.63 59.53 -22.52
N ALA A 4 33.31 59.27 -22.42
CA ALA A 4 32.51 58.04 -22.37
C ALA A 4 31.00 58.44 -22.47
N GLN A 5 30.11 57.58 -23.01
CA GLN A 5 28.65 57.44 -22.76
C GLN A 5 28.08 56.45 -23.81
N VAL A 6 27.42 55.31 -23.54
CA VAL A 6 26.37 54.87 -22.57
C VAL A 6 24.95 55.00 -23.14
N GLU A 7 24.44 53.89 -23.70
CA GLU A 7 23.17 53.16 -23.39
C GLU A 7 21.85 53.95 -23.15
N PRO A 8 20.67 53.47 -23.62
CA PRO A 8 20.14 52.18 -23.13
C PRO A 8 19.44 51.23 -24.12
N ALA A 9 19.71 49.95 -23.86
CA ALA A 9 19.00 48.72 -24.18
C ALA A 9 17.46 48.78 -24.39
N SER A 10 17.02 47.93 -25.32
CA SER A 10 15.68 47.32 -25.30
C SER A 10 15.84 45.79 -25.28
N SER A 11 15.62 45.20 -24.10
CA SER A 11 15.68 43.75 -23.90
C SER A 11 14.40 43.10 -24.43
N VAL A 12 14.50 42.23 -25.44
CA VAL A 12 13.44 41.27 -25.75
C VAL A 12 13.77 39.98 -25.02
N GLU A 13 13.15 39.80 -23.86
CA GLU A 13 13.35 38.64 -23.00
C GLU A 13 12.63 37.43 -23.60
N ASN A 14 13.39 36.60 -24.33
CA ASN A 14 12.90 35.31 -24.81
C ASN A 14 12.67 34.40 -23.60
N GLN A 15 11.41 34.19 -23.22
CA GLN A 15 11.06 33.17 -22.23
C GLN A 15 11.35 31.78 -22.81
N THR A 16 12.51 31.23 -22.46
CA THR A 16 12.78 29.80 -22.61
C THR A 16 11.85 29.04 -21.66
N VAL A 17 10.87 28.35 -22.21
CA VAL A 17 10.08 27.35 -21.47
C VAL A 17 11.05 26.23 -21.09
N GLU A 18 11.49 26.24 -19.83
CA GLU A 18 12.44 25.25 -19.31
C GLU A 18 11.72 23.89 -19.19
N GLU A 19 12.20 22.88 -19.94
CA GLU A 19 11.58 21.55 -19.92
C GLU A 19 11.70 20.93 -18.51
N PRO A 20 10.67 20.20 -18.03
CA PRO A 20 10.70 19.61 -16.71
C PRO A 20 11.86 18.60 -16.58
N PRO A 21 12.66 18.65 -15.48
CA PRO A 21 13.76 17.74 -15.25
C PRO A 21 13.37 16.29 -15.49
N SER A 22 14.04 15.63 -16.44
CA SER A 22 13.74 14.25 -16.82
C SER A 22 15.00 13.45 -17.12
N MET A 23 14.94 12.13 -16.89
CA MET A 23 16.03 11.22 -17.22
C MET A 23 15.54 9.81 -17.55
N LYS A 24 16.23 9.17 -18.51
CA LYS A 24 16.08 7.76 -18.85
C LYS A 24 17.22 6.95 -18.23
N PHE A 25 16.92 6.25 -17.15
CA PHE A 25 17.83 5.31 -16.50
C PHE A 25 17.64 3.90 -17.08
N THR A 26 18.73 3.16 -17.30
CA THR A 26 18.72 1.76 -17.76
C THR A 26 19.54 0.93 -16.79
N TRP A 27 18.93 -0.11 -16.24
CA TRP A 27 19.54 -1.06 -15.33
C TRP A 27 19.63 -2.42 -16.02
N THR A 28 20.86 -2.90 -16.17
CA THR A 28 21.16 -4.25 -16.66
C THR A 28 21.47 -5.12 -15.45
N ILE A 29 20.79 -6.27 -15.35
CA ILE A 29 20.90 -7.19 -14.23
C ILE A 29 21.45 -8.51 -14.76
N ASP A 30 22.74 -8.73 -14.58
CA ASP A 30 23.40 -10.00 -14.93
C ASP A 30 23.16 -11.06 -13.85
N ASN A 31 23.29 -12.34 -14.22
CA ASN A 31 23.07 -13.48 -13.33
C ASN A 31 21.65 -13.52 -12.72
N PHE A 32 20.62 -13.07 -13.46
CA PHE A 32 19.28 -12.81 -12.94
C PHE A 32 18.64 -14.05 -12.29
N THR A 33 18.79 -15.24 -12.88
CA THR A 33 18.28 -16.51 -12.32
C THR A 33 18.86 -16.85 -10.94
N ARG A 34 20.01 -16.28 -10.59
CA ARG A 34 20.69 -16.49 -9.30
C ARG A 34 20.22 -15.52 -8.20
N LEU A 35 19.35 -14.56 -8.51
CA LEU A 35 18.77 -13.64 -7.53
C LEU A 35 17.80 -14.36 -6.59
N ASN A 36 18.27 -14.64 -5.37
CA ASN A 36 17.51 -15.29 -4.31
C ASN A 36 16.97 -14.32 -3.23
N THR A 37 17.13 -13.00 -3.39
CA THR A 37 16.62 -12.00 -2.44
C THR A 37 15.15 -11.65 -2.71
N LYS A 38 14.34 -11.38 -1.67
CA LYS A 38 12.93 -10.93 -1.85
C LYS A 38 12.86 -9.57 -2.56
N LYS A 39 13.77 -8.64 -2.22
CA LYS A 39 13.94 -7.33 -2.87
C LYS A 39 15.32 -7.25 -3.52
N HIS A 40 15.42 -6.54 -4.64
CA HIS A 40 16.70 -6.16 -5.26
C HIS A 40 16.59 -4.72 -5.80
N TYR A 41 17.68 -3.96 -5.73
CA TYR A 41 17.69 -2.52 -6.00
C TYR A 41 18.76 -2.17 -7.03
N SER A 42 18.46 -1.20 -7.89
CA SER A 42 19.47 -0.59 -8.77
C SER A 42 20.38 0.39 -8.02
N ASP A 43 21.42 0.85 -8.71
CA ASP A 43 22.12 2.08 -8.34
C ASP A 43 21.16 3.28 -8.27
N VAL A 44 21.57 4.28 -7.50
CA VAL A 44 20.82 5.53 -7.30
C VAL A 44 21.11 6.51 -8.45
N PHE A 45 20.05 7.12 -8.97
CA PHE A 45 20.11 8.15 -10.01
C PHE A 45 19.31 9.40 -9.59
N VAL A 46 19.65 10.57 -10.13
CA VAL A 46 19.09 11.86 -9.68
C VAL A 46 18.27 12.53 -10.76
N VAL A 47 17.04 12.94 -10.44
CA VAL A 47 16.15 13.72 -11.32
C VAL A 47 15.43 14.78 -10.49
N GLY A 48 15.43 16.04 -10.94
CA GLY A 48 14.81 17.16 -10.19
C GLY A 48 15.41 17.39 -8.81
N GLY A 49 16.70 17.06 -8.61
CA GLY A 49 17.36 17.10 -7.30
C GLY A 49 17.02 15.92 -6.36
N TYR A 50 16.12 15.04 -6.75
CA TYR A 50 15.67 13.90 -5.94
C TYR A 50 16.41 12.61 -6.31
N LYS A 51 16.71 11.78 -5.30
CA LYS A 51 17.39 10.49 -5.44
C LYS A 51 16.37 9.38 -5.64
N TRP A 52 16.47 8.69 -6.77
CA TRP A 52 15.61 7.60 -7.20
C TRP A 52 16.42 6.33 -7.41
N ARG A 53 15.78 5.17 -7.31
CA ARG A 53 16.31 3.88 -7.77
C ARG A 53 15.16 2.98 -8.23
N ILE A 54 15.46 1.94 -9.01
CA ILE A 54 14.51 0.88 -9.32
C ILE A 54 14.55 -0.14 -8.19
N LEU A 55 13.37 -0.57 -7.73
CA LEU A 55 13.17 -1.70 -6.84
C LEU A 55 12.46 -2.81 -7.61
N ILE A 56 12.94 -4.05 -7.49
CA ILE A 56 12.24 -5.24 -7.99
C ILE A 56 12.07 -6.31 -6.91
N PHE A 57 11.08 -7.17 -7.16
CA PHE A 57 10.92 -8.45 -6.49
C PHE A 57 11.10 -9.54 -7.57
N PRO A 58 12.30 -10.14 -7.73
CA PRO A 58 12.63 -11.02 -8.86
C PRO A 58 11.73 -12.27 -8.98
N LYS A 59 11.19 -12.73 -7.85
CA LYS A 59 10.26 -13.86 -7.73
C LYS A 59 8.85 -13.42 -7.33
N GLY A 60 8.57 -12.12 -7.47
CA GLY A 60 7.30 -11.48 -7.17
C GLY A 60 7.08 -11.03 -5.73
N ASN A 61 6.22 -10.04 -5.60
CA ASN A 61 5.75 -9.49 -4.33
C ASN A 61 4.40 -10.12 -3.99
N ASP A 62 4.46 -11.36 -3.52
CA ASP A 62 3.30 -12.20 -3.14
C ASP A 62 2.33 -12.49 -4.32
N VAL A 63 2.85 -12.47 -5.55
CA VAL A 63 2.20 -12.83 -6.84
C VAL A 63 3.20 -13.52 -7.79
N ASP A 64 2.72 -14.33 -8.75
CA ASP A 64 3.57 -15.03 -9.75
C ASP A 64 4.07 -14.15 -10.92
N HIS A 65 4.45 -12.91 -10.63
CA HIS A 65 4.92 -11.92 -11.61
C HIS A 65 6.18 -11.25 -11.09
N LEU A 66 7.10 -10.87 -11.99
CA LEU A 66 8.10 -9.86 -11.67
C LEU A 66 7.39 -8.56 -11.29
N SER A 67 7.68 -8.05 -10.10
CA SER A 67 7.18 -6.76 -9.62
C SER A 67 8.26 -5.70 -9.78
N VAL A 68 7.91 -4.51 -10.28
CA VAL A 68 8.85 -3.41 -10.57
C VAL A 68 8.29 -2.08 -10.06
N TYR A 69 9.11 -1.35 -9.32
CA TYR A 69 8.77 -0.10 -8.65
C TYR A 69 9.89 0.95 -8.83
N LEU A 70 9.51 2.23 -8.77
CA LEU A 70 10.40 3.35 -8.54
C LEU A 70 10.41 3.64 -7.03
N ASP A 71 11.58 3.76 -6.42
CA ASP A 71 11.78 3.95 -4.98
C ASP A 71 12.58 5.23 -4.70
N VAL A 72 12.17 5.97 -3.67
CA VAL A 72 12.88 7.15 -3.17
C VAL A 72 14.06 6.71 -2.30
N ALA A 73 15.24 6.65 -2.91
CA ALA A 73 16.42 5.98 -2.35
C ALA A 73 16.92 6.58 -1.02
N ASP A 74 16.68 7.87 -0.77
CA ASP A 74 17.03 8.60 0.45
C ASP A 74 15.88 8.72 1.47
N SER A 75 14.72 8.10 1.19
CA SER A 75 13.49 8.18 2.02
C SER A 75 13.71 8.05 3.54
N PRO A 76 14.52 7.09 4.06
CA PRO A 76 14.75 6.96 5.51
C PRO A 76 15.48 8.15 6.16
N THR A 77 16.04 9.06 5.36
CA THR A 77 16.81 10.24 5.82
C THR A 77 16.10 11.57 5.57
N LEU A 78 14.90 11.54 4.98
CA LEU A 78 14.13 12.73 4.67
C LEU A 78 13.34 13.24 5.89
N PRO A 79 13.13 14.57 6.01
CA PRO A 79 12.40 15.16 7.13
C PRO A 79 10.93 14.71 7.14
N HIS A 80 10.32 14.69 8.32
CA HIS A 80 8.91 14.34 8.46
C HIS A 80 8.02 15.26 7.59
N GLY A 81 6.99 14.69 6.96
CA GLY A 81 6.11 15.42 6.03
C GLY A 81 6.68 15.65 4.63
N TRP A 82 7.83 15.07 4.27
CA TRP A 82 8.37 15.17 2.90
C TRP A 82 7.39 14.62 1.85
N SER A 83 7.37 15.25 0.67
CA SER A 83 6.63 14.76 -0.48
C SER A 83 7.36 15.08 -1.78
N ARG A 84 7.29 14.17 -2.77
CA ARG A 84 7.90 14.31 -4.10
C ARG A 84 6.92 13.81 -5.17
N TYR A 85 6.50 14.67 -6.09
CA TYR A 85 5.68 14.25 -7.23
C TYR A 85 6.57 13.89 -8.44
N ALA A 86 6.26 12.77 -9.10
CA ALA A 86 6.91 12.40 -10.36
C ALA A 86 5.94 11.68 -11.30
N GLN A 87 6.13 11.91 -12.60
CA GLN A 87 5.53 11.11 -13.68
C GLN A 87 6.62 10.19 -14.22
N PHE A 88 6.34 8.89 -14.36
CA PHE A 88 7.37 7.95 -14.77
C PHE A 88 6.84 6.73 -15.52
N SER A 89 7.72 6.12 -16.31
CA SER A 89 7.46 4.86 -16.99
C SER A 89 8.48 3.81 -16.56
N LEU A 90 8.01 2.62 -16.19
CA LEU A 90 8.85 1.45 -15.97
C LEU A 90 8.72 0.52 -17.17
N SER A 91 9.81 -0.14 -17.56
CA SER A 91 9.81 -1.06 -18.71
C SER A 91 10.80 -2.21 -18.57
N ILE A 92 10.44 -3.37 -19.12
CA ILE A 92 11.31 -4.53 -19.33
C ILE A 92 11.56 -4.63 -20.83
N ALA A 93 12.83 -4.60 -21.25
CA ALA A 93 13.18 -4.68 -22.66
C ALA A 93 13.23 -6.14 -23.14
N SER A 94 12.51 -6.46 -24.22
CA SER A 94 12.79 -7.67 -24.99
C SER A 94 14.03 -7.42 -25.83
N GLN A 95 15.06 -8.22 -25.59
CA GLN A 95 16.40 -8.10 -26.18
C GLN A 95 16.46 -8.68 -27.59
N ILE A 96 15.54 -9.61 -27.92
CA ILE A 96 15.41 -10.21 -29.25
C ILE A 96 14.55 -9.32 -30.16
N HIS A 97 13.39 -8.86 -29.68
CA HIS A 97 12.45 -8.09 -30.48
C HIS A 97 11.90 -6.88 -29.70
N LYS A 98 12.41 -5.67 -30.00
CA LYS A 98 12.01 -4.42 -29.30
C LYS A 98 10.48 -4.25 -29.15
N LYS A 99 9.68 -4.71 -30.13
CA LYS A 99 8.20 -4.67 -30.12
C LYS A 99 7.52 -5.46 -28.99
N TYR A 100 8.22 -6.42 -28.37
CA TYR A 100 7.70 -7.18 -27.22
C TYR A 100 8.16 -6.58 -25.88
N SER A 101 8.90 -5.48 -25.87
CA SER A 101 9.23 -4.78 -24.62
C SER A 101 7.96 -4.26 -23.97
N ILE A 102 7.79 -4.54 -22.69
CA ILE A 102 6.62 -4.10 -21.91
C ILE A 102 6.97 -2.79 -21.21
N ARG A 103 6.09 -1.80 -21.30
CA ARG A 103 6.21 -0.49 -20.65
C ARG A 103 4.87 -0.12 -20.06
N ASN A 104 4.88 0.27 -18.79
CA ASN A 104 3.72 0.88 -18.13
C ASN A 104 4.11 2.27 -17.62
N ASP A 105 3.19 3.21 -17.78
CA ASP A 105 3.33 4.61 -17.40
C ASP A 105 2.43 4.93 -16.21
N THR A 106 2.89 5.75 -15.27
CA THR A 106 2.13 6.16 -14.10
C THR A 106 2.64 7.50 -13.54
N GLN A 107 1.97 8.01 -12.52
CA GLN A 107 2.37 9.20 -11.78
C GLN A 107 2.00 9.02 -10.31
N HIS A 108 2.82 9.52 -9.40
CA HIS A 108 2.59 9.36 -7.97
C HIS A 108 3.20 10.50 -7.15
N GLN A 109 2.63 10.72 -5.96
CA GLN A 109 3.10 11.67 -4.96
C GLN A 109 3.73 10.91 -3.79
N PHE A 110 5.01 10.56 -3.98
CA PHE A 110 5.82 9.82 -3.01
C PHE A 110 5.89 10.57 -1.68
N ASN A 111 5.84 9.82 -0.58
CA ASN A 111 5.83 10.33 0.79
C ASN A 111 6.40 9.27 1.76
N ALA A 112 6.42 9.57 3.06
CA ALA A 112 7.01 8.66 4.07
C ALA A 112 6.28 7.31 4.25
N GLN A 113 5.01 7.21 3.86
CA GLN A 113 4.22 5.97 3.89
C GLN A 113 4.27 5.22 2.55
N GLU A 114 4.25 5.97 1.45
CA GLU A 114 4.33 5.48 0.08
C GLU A 114 5.63 6.00 -0.57
N ASN A 115 6.76 5.41 -0.17
CA ASN A 115 8.09 5.80 -0.64
C ASN A 115 8.56 5.03 -1.88
N ASP A 116 7.85 3.95 -2.24
CA ASP A 116 7.96 3.26 -3.53
C ASP A 116 6.59 3.18 -4.22
N TRP A 117 6.58 3.19 -5.55
CA TRP A 117 5.37 3.08 -6.36
C TRP A 117 5.66 2.44 -7.72
N GLY A 118 4.71 1.67 -8.25
CA GLY A 118 4.90 0.88 -9.46
C GLY A 118 3.84 -0.21 -9.62
N PHE A 119 4.26 -1.39 -10.08
CA PHE A 119 3.35 -2.45 -10.48
C PHE A 119 3.76 -3.80 -9.88
N THR A 120 2.88 -4.33 -9.03
CA THR A 120 3.03 -5.66 -8.42
C THR A 120 3.03 -6.78 -9.46
N SER A 121 2.21 -6.66 -10.51
CA SER A 121 2.14 -7.60 -11.63
C SER A 121 2.68 -6.96 -12.92
N PHE A 122 4.00 -6.86 -13.06
CA PHE A 122 4.62 -6.19 -14.23
C PHE A 122 4.81 -7.15 -15.42
N VAL A 123 5.43 -8.32 -15.21
CA VAL A 123 5.58 -9.40 -16.23
C VAL A 123 5.34 -10.75 -15.56
N PRO A 124 4.47 -11.64 -16.11
CA PRO A 124 4.31 -12.99 -15.59
C PRO A 124 5.65 -13.74 -15.55
N LEU A 125 5.95 -14.49 -14.48
CA LEU A 125 7.25 -15.16 -14.39
C LEU A 125 7.44 -16.20 -15.53
N GLY A 126 6.37 -16.89 -15.96
CA GLY A 126 6.41 -17.77 -17.13
C GLY A 126 6.86 -17.06 -18.41
N ASP A 127 6.34 -15.85 -18.66
CA ASP A 127 6.75 -15.01 -19.80
C ASP A 127 8.19 -14.48 -19.67
N LEU A 128 8.62 -14.15 -18.44
CA LEU A 128 9.97 -13.64 -18.18
C LEU A 128 11.05 -14.67 -18.53
N TYR A 129 10.80 -15.94 -18.16
CA TYR A 129 11.74 -17.05 -18.34
C TYR A 129 11.59 -17.77 -19.69
N ASP A 130 10.54 -17.52 -20.48
CA ASP A 130 10.40 -18.06 -21.83
C ASP A 130 11.41 -17.39 -22.80
N PRO A 131 12.38 -18.15 -23.37
CA PRO A 131 13.36 -17.61 -24.31
C PRO A 131 12.73 -16.99 -25.56
N SER A 132 11.52 -17.40 -25.96
CA SER A 132 10.81 -16.88 -27.13
C SER A 132 10.39 -15.41 -26.97
N ARG A 133 10.12 -14.99 -25.72
CA ARG A 133 9.74 -13.61 -25.36
C ARG A 133 10.97 -12.70 -25.34
N GLY A 134 12.14 -13.26 -25.02
CA GLY A 134 13.43 -12.60 -25.11
C GLY A 134 13.69 -11.54 -24.04
N PHE A 135 13.01 -11.60 -22.89
CA PHE A 135 13.24 -10.70 -21.76
C PHE A 135 14.53 -11.07 -21.01
N LEU A 136 14.71 -12.36 -20.71
CA LEU A 136 15.93 -12.94 -20.19
C LEU A 136 16.79 -13.48 -21.35
N VAL A 137 17.98 -12.92 -21.56
CA VAL A 137 18.95 -13.38 -22.56
C VAL A 137 20.33 -13.39 -21.92
N ASN A 138 21.10 -14.47 -22.10
CA ASN A 138 22.42 -14.67 -21.45
C ASN A 138 22.37 -14.46 -19.92
N ASP A 139 21.31 -14.96 -19.27
CA ASP A 139 21.02 -14.75 -17.84
C ASP A 139 20.98 -13.27 -17.40
N THR A 140 20.65 -12.38 -18.35
CA THR A 140 20.62 -10.92 -18.16
C THR A 140 19.22 -10.38 -18.43
N VAL A 141 18.72 -9.47 -17.57
CA VAL A 141 17.46 -8.72 -17.75
C VAL A 141 17.76 -7.23 -17.83
N ILE A 142 17.09 -6.51 -18.73
CA ILE A 142 17.25 -5.05 -18.88
C ILE A 142 15.94 -4.33 -18.49
N ILE A 143 16.00 -3.57 -17.40
CA ILE A 143 14.92 -2.74 -16.88
C ILE A 143 15.22 -1.27 -17.18
N LYS A 144 14.21 -0.46 -17.52
CA LYS A 144 14.41 0.98 -17.75
C LYS A 144 13.35 1.80 -17.03
N ALA A 145 13.78 2.89 -16.41
CA ALA A 145 12.92 3.92 -15.86
C ALA A 145 13.09 5.21 -16.68
N ASN A 146 11.97 5.81 -17.10
CA ASN A 146 11.95 7.19 -17.57
C ASN A 146 11.24 8.01 -16.49
N VAL A 147 11.93 8.93 -15.83
CA VAL A 147 11.37 9.73 -14.73
C VAL A 147 11.34 11.18 -15.15
N ILE A 148 10.22 11.85 -14.92
CA ILE A 148 9.99 13.27 -15.12
C ILE A 148 9.55 13.84 -13.77
N VAL A 149 10.21 14.89 -13.31
CA VAL A 149 9.82 15.67 -12.14
C VAL A 149 9.32 17.01 -12.66
N PRO A 150 8.00 17.22 -12.80
CA PRO A 150 7.47 18.50 -13.23
C PRO A 150 7.90 19.60 -12.27
N MET A 151 8.39 20.71 -12.83
CA MET A 151 8.64 21.90 -12.03
C MET A 151 7.31 22.44 -11.54
N ALA A 152 7.18 22.59 -10.22
CA ALA A 152 6.03 23.25 -9.65
C ALA A 152 6.03 24.69 -10.16
N ASN A 153 4.96 25.08 -10.88
CA ASN A 153 4.73 26.48 -11.20
C ASN A 153 4.81 27.28 -9.89
N THR A 154 5.72 28.25 -9.82
CA THR A 154 6.06 29.00 -8.59
C THR A 154 4.99 30.05 -8.25
N ALA A 155 3.72 29.68 -8.39
CA ALA A 155 2.52 30.51 -8.28
C ALA A 155 1.38 29.77 -7.54
N ALA A 156 1.72 28.88 -6.60
CA ALA A 156 0.76 28.23 -5.69
C ALA A 156 1.40 27.85 -4.32
N ALA A 157 2.36 28.64 -3.83
CA ALA A 157 2.98 28.48 -2.51
C ALA A 157 3.28 29.84 -1.88
N SER A 158 2.24 30.51 -1.41
CA SER A 158 2.34 31.71 -0.58
C SER A 158 1.11 31.79 0.31
N SER A 159 1.32 31.90 1.63
CA SER A 159 0.42 31.52 2.75
C SER A 159 0.69 30.08 3.23
N GLN A 160 1.21 29.82 4.43
CA GLN A 160 1.61 30.70 5.55
C GLN A 160 2.88 30.15 6.22
N GLU A 161 3.85 31.02 6.55
CA GLU A 161 4.68 30.86 7.74
C GLU A 161 4.31 31.94 8.75
N LEU A 162 3.86 31.54 9.94
CA LEU A 162 3.86 32.41 11.12
C LEU A 162 4.14 31.59 12.40
N THR A 163 5.44 31.36 12.62
CA THR A 163 6.13 31.45 13.92
C THR A 163 5.43 30.99 15.23
N GLY A 164 5.93 29.89 15.82
CA GLY A 164 6.02 29.65 17.28
C GLY A 164 4.74 29.24 18.04
N SER A 165 4.79 28.43 19.11
CA SER A 165 5.94 28.00 19.93
C SER A 165 5.75 26.64 20.63
N THR A 166 6.87 25.95 20.82
CA THR A 166 7.24 24.88 21.78
C THR A 166 6.25 24.47 22.88
N THR A 167 6.02 23.14 23.02
CA THR A 167 6.26 22.38 24.27
C THR A 167 6.55 20.91 23.94
N GLN A 168 7.60 20.33 24.55
CA GLN A 168 7.98 18.92 24.38
C GLN A 168 7.18 18.02 25.34
N LEU A 169 6.89 16.78 24.92
CA LEU A 169 7.15 15.57 25.72
C LEU A 169 7.47 14.38 24.81
N ASN A 170 8.46 13.59 25.21
CA ASN A 170 8.89 12.29 24.65
C ASN A 170 8.98 11.32 25.88
N PRO A 171 9.12 9.98 25.76
CA PRO A 171 9.39 9.19 24.55
C PRO A 171 8.53 7.89 24.38
N THR A 172 8.85 7.16 23.30
CA THR A 172 8.45 5.79 22.89
C THR A 172 8.86 4.67 23.90
N PRO A 173 8.37 3.41 23.80
CA PRO A 173 8.64 2.44 22.70
C PRO A 173 7.35 1.80 22.11
N GLU A 174 7.20 1.52 20.81
CA GLU A 174 7.98 0.71 19.84
C GLU A 174 7.88 -0.81 20.04
N LEU A 175 7.81 -1.53 18.89
CA LEU A 175 7.77 -3.00 18.68
C LEU A 175 6.37 -3.65 18.89
N ILE A 176 5.82 -4.52 18.02
CA ILE A 176 6.25 -5.13 16.72
C ILE A 176 5.03 -5.17 15.76
N GLY A 177 5.21 -4.98 14.44
CA GLY A 177 4.20 -5.30 13.41
C GLY A 177 4.55 -6.54 12.56
N LYS A 178 3.54 -7.22 11.98
CA LYS A 178 3.67 -8.18 10.84
C LYS A 178 2.27 -8.50 10.23
N PRO A 179 2.16 -9.11 9.03
CA PRO A 179 1.31 -8.52 7.99
C PRO A 179 -0.02 -9.24 7.79
N ILE A 180 -0.99 -8.51 7.22
CA ILE A 180 -2.26 -9.05 6.75
C ILE A 180 -2.02 -9.78 5.42
N ALA A 181 -2.42 -11.06 5.35
CA ALA A 181 -2.52 -11.82 4.11
C ALA A 181 -3.99 -11.96 3.70
N THR A 182 -4.29 -11.65 2.45
CA THR A 182 -5.60 -11.86 1.80
C THR A 182 -5.72 -13.28 1.20
N PRO A 183 -6.94 -13.76 0.86
CA PRO A 183 -7.28 -15.17 1.09
C PRO A 183 -6.96 -16.12 -0.07
N ALA A 184 -6.53 -17.33 0.27
CA ALA A 184 -6.51 -18.47 -0.64
C ALA A 184 -7.90 -19.12 -0.74
N THR A 185 -8.38 -19.32 -1.97
CA THR A 185 -9.60 -20.10 -2.26
C THR A 185 -9.33 -21.60 -2.10
N ALA A 186 -10.08 -22.27 -1.22
CA ALA A 186 -10.11 -23.74 -1.13
C ALA A 186 -11.48 -24.25 -1.58
N ARG A 187 -11.49 -25.14 -2.59
CA ARG A 187 -12.70 -25.84 -3.03
C ARG A 187 -13.03 -26.98 -2.06
N ILE A 188 -14.31 -27.15 -1.76
CA ILE A 188 -14.83 -28.32 -1.04
C ILE A 188 -14.99 -29.47 -2.05
N SER A 189 -14.52 -30.67 -1.70
CA SER A 189 -14.84 -31.91 -2.41
C SER A 189 -15.39 -32.94 -1.44
N SER A 190 -16.47 -33.59 -1.85
CA SER A 190 -17.44 -34.40 -1.09
C SER A 190 -16.89 -35.52 -0.21
N ILE A 191 -17.65 -35.81 0.85
CA ILE A 191 -17.60 -37.04 1.67
C ILE A 191 -18.58 -38.06 1.06
N PRO A 192 -18.25 -39.37 0.94
CA PRO A 192 -19.22 -40.43 0.66
C PRO A 192 -19.81 -41.02 1.96
N GLU A 193 -21.06 -41.51 1.87
CA GLU A 193 -21.80 -42.16 2.96
C GLU A 193 -21.22 -43.53 3.38
N VAL A 194 -21.66 -43.98 4.56
CA VAL A 194 -21.33 -45.29 5.15
C VAL A 194 -22.53 -46.22 4.94
N GLU A 195 -22.30 -47.43 4.44
CA GLU A 195 -23.28 -48.53 4.48
C GLU A 195 -22.82 -49.62 5.47
N ASP A 196 -23.80 -50.43 5.90
CA ASP A 196 -23.80 -51.19 7.15
C ASP A 196 -22.83 -52.38 7.24
N ILE A 197 -22.56 -52.81 8.47
CA ILE A 197 -21.84 -54.04 8.81
C ILE A 197 -22.78 -54.96 9.60
N ASP A 198 -23.15 -56.09 9.02
CA ASP A 198 -23.92 -57.14 9.70
C ASP A 198 -23.09 -57.93 10.73
N ALA A 199 -23.77 -58.43 11.76
CA ALA A 199 -23.15 -59.10 12.90
C ALA A 199 -22.68 -60.54 12.60
N ILE A 200 -21.53 -60.92 13.17
CA ILE A 200 -20.98 -62.28 13.11
C ILE A 200 -21.26 -63.01 14.44
N SER A 201 -21.88 -64.20 14.36
CA SER A 201 -22.05 -65.11 15.50
C SER A 201 -20.76 -65.87 15.80
N VAL A 202 -20.45 -66.10 17.08
CA VAL A 202 -19.24 -66.77 17.55
C VAL A 202 -19.59 -68.12 18.18
N ASP A 203 -18.92 -69.18 17.77
CA ASP A 203 -18.90 -70.46 18.49
C ASP A 203 -17.45 -70.88 18.85
N GLU A 204 -17.30 -71.27 20.11
CA GLU A 204 -16.17 -71.91 20.80
C GLU A 204 -14.71 -71.51 20.48
N LEU A 205 -14.14 -70.66 21.36
CA LEU A 205 -12.70 -70.61 21.68
C LEU A 205 -12.50 -70.51 23.21
N ASP A 206 -11.34 -70.98 23.68
CA ASP A 206 -11.05 -71.27 25.09
C ASP A 206 -11.22 -70.06 26.04
N VAL A 207 -12.02 -70.27 27.10
CA VAL A 207 -12.58 -69.23 27.95
C VAL A 207 -11.54 -68.58 28.86
N PHE A 208 -10.50 -69.31 29.27
CA PHE A 208 -9.59 -68.84 30.33
C PHE A 208 -8.59 -67.78 29.87
N SER A 209 -8.08 -67.91 28.64
CA SER A 209 -7.12 -66.95 28.06
C SER A 209 -7.80 -65.65 27.61
N LEU A 210 -9.05 -65.74 27.12
CA LEU A 210 -9.85 -64.58 26.74
C LEU A 210 -10.25 -63.71 27.94
N GLN A 211 -10.43 -64.28 29.13
CA GLN A 211 -10.97 -63.55 30.28
C GLN A 211 -9.97 -62.52 30.88
N ASN A 212 -8.68 -62.82 30.85
CA ASN A 212 -7.62 -61.88 31.26
C ASN A 212 -7.35 -60.81 30.19
N LEU A 213 -7.45 -61.17 28.91
CA LEU A 213 -7.30 -60.20 27.83
C LEU A 213 -8.50 -59.24 27.76
N CYS A 214 -9.73 -59.78 27.80
CA CYS A 214 -10.95 -58.98 27.82
C CYS A 214 -11.08 -58.12 29.08
N SER A 215 -10.55 -58.50 30.24
CA SER A 215 -10.57 -57.62 31.42
C SER A 215 -9.60 -56.44 31.29
N GLY A 216 -8.42 -56.63 30.69
CA GLY A 216 -7.49 -55.53 30.37
C GLY A 216 -8.03 -54.58 29.29
N ILE A 217 -8.56 -55.13 28.19
CA ILE A 217 -9.19 -54.37 27.11
C ILE A 217 -10.43 -53.64 27.64
N SER A 218 -11.34 -54.34 28.32
CA SER A 218 -12.60 -53.78 28.82
C SER A 218 -12.34 -52.66 29.82
N SER A 219 -11.41 -52.82 30.77
CA SER A 219 -11.12 -51.78 31.77
C SER A 219 -10.49 -50.51 31.18
N SER A 220 -9.85 -50.58 30.01
CA SER A 220 -9.27 -49.40 29.33
C SER A 220 -10.15 -48.79 28.24
N LEU A 221 -11.08 -49.56 27.63
CA LEU A 221 -11.90 -49.09 26.51
C LEU A 221 -13.36 -48.83 26.90
N THR A 222 -13.96 -49.64 27.78
CA THR A 222 -15.38 -49.45 28.13
C THR A 222 -15.66 -48.13 28.87
N PRO A 223 -14.82 -47.61 29.79
CA PRO A 223 -15.12 -46.34 30.45
C PRO A 223 -15.12 -45.16 29.47
N SER A 224 -14.17 -45.14 28.53
CA SER A 224 -14.00 -44.07 27.54
C SER A 224 -15.10 -44.10 26.47
N VAL A 225 -15.55 -45.29 26.05
CA VAL A 225 -16.68 -45.43 25.12
C VAL A 225 -18.00 -45.06 25.82
N LEU A 226 -18.22 -45.48 27.06
CA LEU A 226 -19.38 -45.10 27.86
C LEU A 226 -19.42 -43.60 28.17
N SER A 227 -18.28 -42.94 28.41
CA SER A 227 -18.25 -41.49 28.62
C SER A 227 -18.67 -40.73 27.37
N LEU A 228 -18.19 -41.12 26.19
CA LEU A 228 -18.59 -40.51 24.92
C LEU A 228 -20.06 -40.80 24.55
N GLN A 229 -20.58 -41.99 24.85
CA GLN A 229 -22.00 -42.34 24.60
C GLN A 229 -22.98 -41.66 25.56
N SER A 230 -22.56 -41.28 26.77
CA SER A 230 -23.43 -40.65 27.78
C SER A 230 -23.41 -39.12 27.73
N SER A 231 -22.38 -38.51 27.15
CA SER A 231 -22.30 -37.06 26.93
C SER A 231 -23.17 -36.63 25.74
N PHE A 232 -24.21 -35.81 25.99
CA PHE A 232 -25.05 -35.25 24.92
C PHE A 232 -24.32 -34.24 24.01
N SER A 233 -23.16 -33.73 24.47
CA SER A 233 -22.21 -32.91 23.72
C SER A 233 -20.87 -32.90 24.49
N PRO A 234 -19.95 -33.87 24.26
CA PRO A 234 -18.68 -33.92 25.00
C PRO A 234 -17.82 -32.69 24.74
N SER A 235 -17.07 -32.27 25.76
CA SER A 235 -16.10 -31.19 25.65
C SER A 235 -14.88 -31.61 24.84
N GLU A 236 -14.14 -30.62 24.33
CA GLU A 236 -12.96 -30.83 23.50
C GLU A 236 -11.86 -31.63 24.23
N GLU A 237 -11.69 -31.36 25.53
CA GLU A 237 -10.76 -32.05 26.41
C GLU A 237 -11.17 -33.51 26.67
N GLU A 238 -12.47 -33.79 26.81
CA GLU A 238 -13.00 -35.15 26.96
C GLU A 238 -12.81 -35.98 25.68
N ILE A 239 -13.02 -35.37 24.50
CA ILE A 239 -12.79 -36.02 23.19
C ILE A 239 -11.29 -36.34 23.01
N GLU A 240 -10.40 -35.37 23.27
CA GLU A 240 -8.96 -35.57 23.13
C GLU A 240 -8.43 -36.62 24.13
N LEU A 241 -8.94 -36.63 25.36
CA LEU A 241 -8.59 -37.61 26.39
C LEU A 241 -9.06 -39.02 26.02
N ALA A 242 -10.30 -39.17 25.54
CA ALA A 242 -10.84 -40.45 25.10
C ALA A 242 -10.06 -41.02 23.89
N LEU A 243 -9.73 -40.18 22.90
CA LEU A 243 -8.90 -40.59 21.76
C LEU A 243 -7.51 -41.07 22.20
N LYS A 244 -6.84 -40.34 23.10
CA LYS A 244 -5.54 -40.75 23.66
C LYS A 244 -5.62 -42.10 24.40
N GLN A 245 -6.70 -42.36 25.15
CA GLN A 245 -6.91 -43.62 25.85
C GLN A 245 -7.19 -44.79 24.89
N ILE A 246 -8.00 -44.57 23.86
CA ILE A 246 -8.32 -45.58 22.83
C ILE A 246 -7.08 -45.95 22.01
N MET A 247 -6.31 -44.96 21.53
CA MET A 247 -5.06 -45.22 20.80
C MET A 247 -4.03 -45.96 21.67
N LYS A 248 -3.93 -45.63 22.96
CA LYS A 248 -3.08 -46.37 23.91
C LYS A 248 -3.51 -47.84 24.04
N GLY A 249 -4.81 -48.11 24.13
CA GLY A 249 -5.35 -49.47 24.16
C GLY A 249 -5.06 -50.26 22.88
N LEU A 250 -5.23 -49.64 21.71
CA LEU A 250 -4.93 -50.24 20.41
C LEU A 250 -3.42 -50.50 20.22
N GLN A 251 -2.55 -49.58 20.67
CA GLN A 251 -1.10 -49.78 20.68
C GLN A 251 -0.73 -50.99 21.55
N THR A 252 -1.27 -51.10 22.77
CA THR A 252 -1.03 -52.27 23.63
C THR A 252 -1.56 -53.58 23.06
N LEU A 253 -2.51 -53.55 22.11
CA LEU A 253 -2.96 -54.76 21.39
C LEU A 253 -2.08 -55.10 20.18
N SER A 254 -1.44 -54.10 19.57
CA SER A 254 -0.47 -54.31 18.49
C SER A 254 0.85 -54.91 18.99
N ASP A 255 1.26 -54.57 20.22
CA ASP A 255 2.58 -54.93 20.78
C ASP A 255 2.65 -56.34 21.41
N ILE A 256 1.54 -57.10 21.47
CA ILE A 256 1.50 -58.45 22.07
C ILE A 256 1.70 -59.52 21.00
N ASP A 257 2.94 -60.00 20.85
CA ASP A 257 3.27 -61.10 19.93
C ASP A 257 2.86 -62.49 20.42
N GLU A 258 2.66 -62.70 21.73
CA GLU A 258 2.30 -64.00 22.34
C GLU A 258 0.79 -64.21 22.53
N LEU A 259 -0.03 -63.72 21.61
CA LEU A 259 -1.48 -63.98 21.65
C LEU A 259 -1.84 -65.37 21.12
N SER A 260 -1.54 -66.40 21.94
CA SER A 260 -1.90 -67.80 21.69
C SER A 260 -3.42 -68.02 21.80
N GLY A 261 -4.17 -67.60 20.78
CA GLY A 261 -5.63 -67.78 20.74
C GLY A 261 -6.40 -66.98 19.70
N ILE A 262 -5.82 -65.95 19.06
CA ILE A 262 -6.46 -65.22 17.96
C ILE A 262 -5.91 -65.60 16.59
N THR A 263 -6.80 -65.61 15.61
CA THR A 263 -6.51 -65.93 14.21
C THR A 263 -5.75 -64.80 13.51
N THR A 264 -5.04 -65.14 12.43
CA THR A 264 -4.34 -64.17 11.58
C THR A 264 -5.27 -63.08 11.03
N HIS A 265 -6.54 -63.42 10.79
CA HIS A 265 -7.57 -62.48 10.31
C HIS A 265 -7.88 -61.41 11.38
N GLN A 266 -8.11 -61.83 12.63
CA GLN A 266 -8.36 -60.92 13.76
C GLN A 266 -7.17 -59.98 14.03
N LYS A 267 -5.91 -60.43 13.87
CA LYS A 267 -4.73 -59.55 13.97
C LYS A 267 -4.72 -58.49 12.86
N ALA A 268 -5.17 -58.82 11.64
CA ALA A 268 -5.28 -57.85 10.54
C ALA A 268 -6.42 -56.83 10.78
N ASP A 269 -7.55 -57.26 11.34
CA ASP A 269 -8.68 -56.37 11.65
C ASP A 269 -8.33 -55.36 12.76
N ILE A 270 -7.59 -55.80 13.79
CA ILE A 270 -7.09 -54.91 14.86
C ILE A 270 -6.12 -53.85 14.30
N LEU A 271 -5.20 -54.24 13.40
CA LEU A 271 -4.30 -53.31 12.73
C LEU A 271 -5.06 -52.32 11.83
N SER A 272 -6.05 -52.79 11.07
CA SER A 272 -6.93 -51.94 10.26
C SER A 272 -7.72 -50.93 11.12
N LEU A 273 -8.17 -51.36 12.29
CA LEU A 273 -8.89 -50.50 13.23
C LEU A 273 -7.97 -49.44 13.85
N ALA A 274 -6.73 -49.81 14.19
CA ALA A 274 -5.72 -48.87 14.70
C ALA A 274 -5.41 -47.76 13.67
N GLU A 275 -5.18 -48.11 12.41
CA GLU A 275 -4.92 -47.14 11.33
C GLU A 275 -6.11 -46.18 11.10
N LYS A 276 -7.34 -46.69 11.20
CA LYS A 276 -8.57 -45.87 11.14
C LYS A 276 -8.68 -44.92 12.33
N PHE A 277 -8.29 -45.34 13.54
CA PHE A 277 -8.31 -44.49 14.73
C PHE A 277 -7.25 -43.38 14.71
N GLU A 278 -6.03 -43.67 14.24
CA GLU A 278 -5.00 -42.65 13.98
C GLU A 278 -5.48 -41.63 12.94
N THR A 279 -6.12 -42.11 11.87
CA THR A 279 -6.75 -41.25 10.85
C THR A 279 -7.84 -40.36 11.47
N LEU A 280 -8.71 -40.90 12.33
CA LEU A 280 -9.76 -40.15 13.01
C LEU A 280 -9.19 -39.10 13.98
N SER A 281 -8.20 -39.48 14.80
CA SER A 281 -7.47 -38.59 15.70
C SER A 281 -6.85 -37.41 14.95
N SER A 282 -6.20 -37.68 13.80
CA SER A 282 -5.66 -36.66 12.91
C SER A 282 -6.71 -35.70 12.34
N HIS A 283 -7.95 -36.18 12.09
CA HIS A 283 -9.05 -35.33 11.63
C HIS A 283 -9.65 -34.47 12.76
N VAL A 284 -9.87 -35.04 13.95
CA VAL A 284 -10.39 -34.29 15.12
C VAL A 284 -9.47 -33.13 15.48
N ASN A 285 -8.15 -33.37 15.56
CA ASN A 285 -7.16 -32.33 15.81
C ASN A 285 -7.16 -31.22 14.74
N ARG A 286 -7.43 -31.57 13.47
CA ARG A 286 -7.58 -30.58 12.38
C ARG A 286 -8.86 -29.76 12.51
N VAL A 287 -9.98 -30.35 12.92
CA VAL A 287 -11.26 -29.66 13.16
C VAL A 287 -11.17 -28.69 14.34
N ILE A 288 -10.56 -29.13 15.45
CA ILE A 288 -10.26 -28.30 16.62
C ILE A 288 -9.49 -27.05 16.21
N LYS A 289 -8.35 -27.23 15.52
CA LYS A 289 -7.54 -26.10 15.03
C LYS A 289 -8.31 -25.17 14.10
N ALA A 290 -9.16 -25.71 13.22
CA ALA A 290 -9.96 -24.93 12.29
C ALA A 290 -11.04 -24.07 13.01
N LYS A 291 -11.66 -24.59 14.07
CA LYS A 291 -12.58 -23.86 14.96
C LYS A 291 -11.86 -22.70 15.66
N ASP A 292 -10.68 -22.97 16.19
CA ASP A 292 -9.81 -21.98 16.84
C ASP A 292 -9.41 -20.83 15.89
N ASP A 293 -9.00 -21.20 14.67
CA ASP A 293 -8.64 -20.24 13.63
C ASP A 293 -9.87 -19.48 13.07
N LEU A 294 -11.07 -20.05 13.16
CA LEU A 294 -12.33 -19.35 12.85
C LEU A 294 -12.64 -18.28 13.93
N ALA A 295 -12.57 -18.63 15.22
CA ALA A 295 -12.78 -17.68 16.32
C ALA A 295 -11.80 -16.50 16.25
N ARG A 296 -10.52 -16.75 15.92
CA ARG A 296 -9.52 -15.70 15.66
C ARG A 296 -9.94 -14.79 14.50
N LYS A 297 -10.43 -15.35 13.38
CA LYS A 297 -10.91 -14.56 12.22
C LYS A 297 -12.12 -13.71 12.55
N GLU A 298 -13.06 -14.20 13.36
CA GLU A 298 -14.23 -13.43 13.81
C GLU A 298 -13.82 -12.26 14.70
N MET A 299 -12.88 -12.47 15.63
CA MET A 299 -12.30 -11.39 16.43
C MET A 299 -11.61 -10.32 15.55
N LEU A 300 -10.75 -10.74 14.61
CA LEU A 300 -10.08 -9.84 13.68
C LEU A 300 -11.07 -9.04 12.82
N LYS A 301 -12.16 -9.67 12.35
CA LYS A 301 -13.22 -8.99 11.61
C LYS A 301 -13.90 -7.91 12.48
N SER A 302 -14.23 -8.23 13.73
CA SER A 302 -14.82 -7.27 14.67
C SER A 302 -13.92 -6.04 14.90
N THR A 303 -12.61 -6.26 15.10
CA THR A 303 -11.64 -5.17 15.22
C THR A 303 -11.53 -4.34 13.95
N LEU A 304 -11.53 -4.97 12.77
CA LEU A 304 -11.49 -4.26 11.49
C LEU A 304 -12.75 -3.42 11.26
N ASP A 305 -13.93 -3.96 11.56
CA ASP A 305 -15.21 -3.24 11.47
C ASP A 305 -15.24 -2.02 12.42
N GLN A 306 -14.67 -2.14 13.62
CA GLN A 306 -14.54 -1.03 14.57
C GLN A 306 -13.58 0.06 14.06
N ASN A 307 -12.40 -0.32 13.57
CA ASN A 307 -11.41 0.61 13.02
C ASN A 307 -11.96 1.35 11.80
N LEU A 308 -12.67 0.65 10.92
CA LEU A 308 -13.32 1.24 9.74
C LEU A 308 -14.40 2.25 10.16
N ARG A 309 -15.23 1.93 11.17
CA ARG A 309 -16.23 2.87 11.71
C ARG A 309 -15.59 4.14 12.28
N SER A 310 -14.48 4.02 13.02
CA SER A 310 -13.74 5.18 13.54
C SER A 310 -13.21 6.05 12.40
N SER A 311 -12.55 5.43 11.42
CA SER A 311 -12.00 6.12 10.25
C SER A 311 -13.08 6.85 9.44
N VAL A 312 -14.25 6.22 9.23
CA VAL A 312 -15.40 6.84 8.56
C VAL A 312 -15.96 8.03 9.36
N ALA A 313 -15.96 7.97 10.69
CA ALA A 313 -16.35 9.10 11.54
C ALA A 313 -15.37 10.28 11.38
N ASP A 314 -14.06 10.02 11.43
CA ASP A 314 -13.02 11.04 11.24
C ASP A 314 -13.09 11.70 9.85
N PHE A 315 -13.32 10.91 8.79
CA PHE A 315 -13.56 11.43 7.45
C PHE A 315 -14.83 12.28 7.35
N THR A 316 -15.87 11.94 8.11
CA THR A 316 -17.13 12.70 8.14
C THR A 316 -16.93 14.07 8.81
N VAL A 317 -16.16 14.13 9.89
CA VAL A 317 -15.78 15.41 10.54
C VAL A 317 -14.95 16.28 9.60
N LYS A 318 -13.87 15.73 9.02
CA LYS A 318 -13.02 16.48 8.08
C LYS A 318 -13.77 16.98 6.84
N LYS A 319 -14.77 16.22 6.36
CA LYS A 319 -15.63 16.66 5.26
C LYS A 319 -16.50 17.87 5.64
N ALA A 320 -16.96 17.95 6.89
CA ALA A 320 -17.69 19.12 7.37
C ALA A 320 -16.78 20.36 7.52
N GLU A 321 -15.55 20.17 8.03
CA GLU A 321 -14.53 21.22 8.13
C GLU A 321 -14.17 21.79 6.74
N ILE A 322 -13.98 20.93 5.73
CA ILE A 322 -13.75 21.36 4.34
C ILE A 322 -14.92 22.21 3.83
N GLY A 323 -16.17 21.79 4.06
CA GLY A 323 -17.35 22.54 3.64
C GLY A 323 -17.46 23.94 4.29
N GLN A 324 -17.00 24.10 5.53
CA GLN A 324 -16.91 25.42 6.16
C GLN A 324 -15.85 26.30 5.49
N VAL A 325 -14.65 25.76 5.22
CA VAL A 325 -13.58 26.50 4.54
C VAL A 325 -13.99 26.90 3.11
N GLU A 326 -14.72 26.05 2.39
CA GLU A 326 -15.28 26.37 1.08
C GLU A 326 -16.26 27.55 1.13
N GLN A 327 -17.10 27.63 2.18
CA GLN A 327 -18.02 28.74 2.40
C GLN A 327 -17.26 30.06 2.71
N GLU A 328 -16.24 30.02 3.57
CA GLU A 328 -15.41 31.19 3.90
C GLU A 328 -14.64 31.70 2.66
N ILE A 329 -14.11 30.79 1.83
CA ILE A 329 -13.48 31.13 0.54
C ILE A 329 -14.47 31.83 -0.40
N GLN A 330 -15.73 31.39 -0.45
CA GLN A 330 -16.74 32.04 -1.29
C GLN A 330 -17.08 33.44 -0.81
N GLU A 331 -17.25 33.64 0.51
CA GLU A 331 -17.51 34.98 1.08
C GLU A 331 -16.34 35.95 0.80
N LEU A 332 -15.09 35.46 0.85
CA LEU A 332 -13.91 36.25 0.50
C LEU A 332 -13.84 36.61 -0.99
N LYS A 333 -14.25 35.71 -1.90
CA LYS A 333 -14.35 36.01 -3.34
C LYS A 333 -15.37 37.12 -3.61
N ASP A 334 -16.53 37.05 -2.97
CA ASP A 334 -17.59 38.05 -3.15
C ASP A 334 -17.15 39.43 -2.63
N LYS A 335 -16.46 39.47 -1.47
CA LYS A 335 -15.83 40.70 -0.93
C LYS A 335 -14.76 41.27 -1.87
N LEU A 336 -13.93 40.41 -2.47
CA LEU A 336 -12.90 40.83 -3.43
C LEU A 336 -13.53 41.47 -4.68
N TYR A 337 -14.55 40.84 -5.25
CA TYR A 337 -15.28 41.37 -6.41
C TYR A 337 -15.88 42.76 -6.15
N VAL A 338 -16.46 42.98 -4.96
CA VAL A 338 -16.97 44.31 -4.56
C VAL A 338 -15.82 45.33 -4.43
N ALA A 339 -14.68 44.94 -3.87
CA ALA A 339 -13.51 45.80 -3.72
C ALA A 339 -12.89 46.20 -5.07
N GLU A 340 -12.80 45.28 -6.03
CA GLU A 340 -12.30 45.53 -7.38
C GLU A 340 -13.18 46.50 -8.15
N ASN A 341 -14.50 46.33 -8.10
CA ASN A 341 -15.45 47.27 -8.69
C ASN A 341 -15.32 48.68 -8.07
N LYS A 342 -15.22 48.77 -6.74
CA LYS A 342 -15.00 50.05 -6.05
C LYS A 342 -13.68 50.72 -6.47
N LYS A 343 -12.61 49.94 -6.63
CA LYS A 343 -11.30 50.42 -7.12
C LYS A 343 -11.39 50.98 -8.55
N ALA A 344 -12.15 50.33 -9.44
CA ALA A 344 -12.38 50.81 -10.80
C ALA A 344 -13.14 52.15 -10.84
N THR A 345 -14.17 52.31 -10.00
CA THR A 345 -14.91 53.57 -9.87
C THR A 345 -14.00 54.70 -9.38
N LEU A 346 -13.26 54.48 -8.28
CA LEU A 346 -12.33 55.48 -7.72
C LEU A 346 -11.22 55.87 -8.70
N ALA A 347 -10.71 54.93 -9.51
CA ALA A 347 -9.74 55.23 -10.56
C ALA A 347 -10.32 56.14 -11.66
N THR A 348 -11.60 55.96 -11.98
CA THR A 348 -12.33 56.78 -12.96
C THR A 348 -12.57 58.19 -12.43
N GLU A 349 -13.04 58.33 -11.18
CA GLU A 349 -13.21 59.61 -10.50
C GLU A 349 -11.89 60.39 -10.42
N THR A 350 -10.81 59.71 -10.02
CA THR A 350 -9.46 60.30 -9.93
C THR A 350 -8.98 60.83 -11.29
N LYS A 351 -9.27 60.12 -12.38
CA LYS A 351 -8.91 60.54 -13.75
C LYS A 351 -9.64 61.81 -14.18
N GLU A 352 -10.93 61.95 -13.88
CA GLU A 352 -11.69 63.17 -14.19
C GLU A 352 -11.29 64.34 -13.28
N ILE A 353 -10.99 64.10 -12.00
CA ILE A 353 -10.41 65.14 -11.10
C ILE A 353 -9.08 65.65 -11.66
N TYR A 354 -8.19 64.76 -12.09
CA TYR A 354 -6.90 65.14 -12.69
C TYR A 354 -7.07 65.98 -13.96
N LYS A 355 -7.98 65.57 -14.85
CA LYS A 355 -8.31 66.28 -16.10
C LYS A 355 -8.91 67.67 -15.83
N GLY A 356 -9.80 67.80 -14.85
CA GLY A 356 -10.35 69.09 -14.42
C GLY A 356 -9.27 70.03 -13.83
N SER A 357 -8.37 69.49 -13.01
CA SER A 357 -7.22 70.22 -12.47
C SER A 357 -6.25 70.69 -13.55
N LEU A 358 -5.99 69.86 -14.56
CA LEU A 358 -5.15 70.21 -15.71
C LEU A 358 -5.76 71.33 -16.57
N LEU A 359 -7.09 71.35 -16.72
CA LEU A 359 -7.80 72.42 -17.43
C LEU A 359 -7.67 73.76 -16.67
N LYS A 360 -7.98 73.76 -15.38
CA LYS A 360 -7.82 74.96 -14.51
C LYS A 360 -6.39 75.50 -14.49
N LYS A 361 -5.39 74.62 -14.56
CA LYS A 361 -3.99 75.05 -14.69
C LYS A 361 -3.76 75.82 -15.98
N LYS A 362 -4.26 75.34 -17.13
CA LYS A 362 -4.12 76.04 -18.42
C LYS A 362 -4.82 77.41 -18.41
N GLU A 363 -5.98 77.51 -17.78
CA GLU A 363 -6.70 78.78 -17.59
C GLU A 363 -5.87 79.78 -16.77
N LEU A 364 -5.28 79.33 -15.66
CA LEU A 364 -4.40 80.14 -14.81
C LEU A 364 -3.12 80.58 -15.54
N ASP A 365 -2.48 79.67 -16.27
CA ASP A 365 -1.29 79.98 -17.08
C ASP A 365 -1.61 81.03 -18.17
N GLY A 366 -2.80 80.96 -18.78
CA GLY A 366 -3.30 81.96 -19.72
C GLY A 366 -3.52 83.35 -19.09
N LEU A 367 -4.22 83.40 -17.95
CA LEU A 367 -4.43 84.66 -17.21
C LEU A 367 -3.12 85.32 -16.75
N ASN A 368 -2.14 84.51 -16.32
CA ASN A 368 -0.81 85.01 -15.97
C ASN A 368 -0.09 85.63 -17.18
N MET A 369 -0.25 85.07 -18.37
CA MET A 369 0.31 85.62 -19.61
C MET A 369 -0.36 86.95 -19.99
N GLU A 370 -1.68 87.05 -19.89
CA GLU A 370 -2.42 88.30 -20.12
C GLU A 370 -2.00 89.40 -19.15
N LEU A 371 -1.91 89.09 -17.85
CA LEU A 371 -1.44 90.01 -16.82
C LEU A 371 0.00 90.49 -17.10
N THR A 372 0.90 89.59 -17.50
CA THR A 372 2.28 89.93 -17.86
C THR A 372 2.33 90.90 -19.04
N ASN A 373 1.56 90.63 -20.09
CA ASN A 373 1.44 91.51 -21.25
C ASN A 373 0.86 92.88 -20.87
N TYR A 374 -0.12 92.93 -19.98
CA TYR A 374 -0.69 94.19 -19.50
C TYR A 374 0.34 95.05 -18.74
N ILE A 375 1.16 94.42 -17.88
CA ILE A 375 2.23 95.10 -17.13
C ILE A 375 3.31 95.65 -18.08
N GLU A 376 3.75 94.89 -19.08
CA GLU A 376 4.68 95.38 -20.11
C GLU A 376 4.09 96.57 -20.90
N ASN A 377 2.82 96.49 -21.31
CA ASN A 377 2.15 97.58 -22.03
C ASN A 377 2.02 98.89 -21.21
N ILE A 378 1.90 98.80 -19.88
CA ILE A 378 1.98 99.98 -18.99
C ILE A 378 3.41 100.50 -18.93
N ARG A 379 4.40 99.62 -18.79
CA ARG A 379 5.81 99.96 -18.73
C ARG A 379 6.30 100.70 -19.99
N LEU A 380 5.82 100.27 -21.15
CA LEU A 380 6.11 100.90 -22.45
C LEU A 380 5.44 102.28 -22.62
N ARG A 381 4.27 102.51 -22.01
CA ARG A 381 3.57 103.81 -22.04
C ARG A 381 4.13 104.86 -21.08
N ASN A 382 4.92 104.44 -20.10
CA ASN A 382 5.54 105.31 -19.10
C ASN A 382 7.04 105.59 -19.39
N LYS A 383 7.49 105.30 -20.62
CA LYS A 383 8.78 105.69 -21.19
C LYS A 383 8.57 106.73 -22.29
#